data_AF-A0A6N9T6E7-F1
#
_entry.id   AF-A0A6N9T6E7-F1
#
_cell.length_a   1.000
_cell.length_b   1.000
_cell.length_c   1.000
_cell.angle_alpha   90.00
_cell.angle_beta   90.00
_cell.angle_gamma   90.00
#
_symmetry.space_group_name_H-M   'P 1'
#
loop_
_entity.id
_entity.type
_entity.pdbx_description
1 polymer ?
#
loop_
_entity_poly.entity_id
_entity_poly.type
_entity_poly.pdbx_seq_one_letter_code
_entity_poly.pdbx_strand_id
1 'polypeptide(L)'
;MILIHIRKKARQRAAEWFCALNLVLFGLTLLAPGATFDLKAYAAFRAVFGEAATGGLTLLVGLVWSVGLVVNGVRQQLTSTVRATCCFAGVIVYALITLAYVFGSVRAGILVPNAGGNAAIMVLALFCLYWIGEEKGGRTDG
;
A
#
# COMPACT_ATOMS: atom_id res chain seq x y z
N MET A 1 3.77 24.16 -21.87
CA MET A 1 2.49 23.65 -21.29
C MET A 1 2.50 22.18 -20.89
N ILE A 2 3.20 21.29 -21.60
CA ILE A 2 3.26 19.83 -21.30
C ILE A 2 3.84 19.53 -19.90
N LEU A 3 4.96 20.16 -19.54
CA LEU A 3 5.60 20.01 -18.21
C LEU A 3 4.67 20.40 -17.04
N ILE A 4 3.76 21.38 -17.24
CA ILE A 4 2.82 21.83 -16.21
C ILE A 4 1.72 20.78 -15.98
N HIS A 5 1.23 20.14 -17.05
CA HIS A 5 0.25 19.06 -16.96
C HIS A 5 0.83 17.80 -16.31
N ILE A 6 2.08 17.45 -16.64
CA ILE A 6 2.80 16.33 -16.01
C ILE A 6 2.99 16.60 -14.51
N ARG A 7 3.40 17.81 -14.12
CA ARG A 7 3.57 18.19 -12.70
C ARG A 7 2.24 18.19 -11.93
N LYS A 8 1.15 18.67 -12.53
CA LYS A 8 -0.20 18.62 -11.91
C LYS A 8 -0.66 17.18 -11.67
N LYS A 9 -0.53 16.29 -12.66
CA LYS A 9 -0.86 14.86 -12.54
C LYS A 9 0.04 14.13 -11.55
N ALA A 10 1.35 14.41 -11.55
CA ALA A 10 2.28 13.83 -10.59
C ALA A 10 1.98 14.26 -9.15
N ARG A 11 1.56 15.52 -8.93
CA ARG A 11 1.17 16.03 -7.62
C ARG A 11 -0.15 15.42 -7.12
N GLN A 12 -1.13 15.21 -8.01
CA GLN A 12 -2.36 14.48 -7.67
C GLN A 12 -2.09 13.01 -7.30
N ARG A 13 -1.02 12.41 -7.83
CA ARG A 13 -0.73 10.98 -7.68
C ARG A 13 0.45 10.69 -6.74
N ALA A 14 0.96 11.71 -6.06
CA ALA A 14 2.08 11.56 -5.12
C ALA A 14 1.71 10.62 -3.96
N ALA A 15 0.45 10.63 -3.53
CA ALA A 15 -0.06 9.71 -2.50
C ALA A 15 -0.03 8.24 -2.96
N GLU A 16 -0.44 7.95 -4.20
CA GLU A 16 -0.37 6.60 -4.76
C GLU A 16 1.07 6.10 -4.88
N TRP A 17 1.97 6.97 -5.35
CA TRP A 17 3.41 6.66 -5.41
C TRP A 17 3.99 6.38 -4.02
N PHE A 18 3.62 7.19 -3.02
CA PHE A 18 4.05 6.98 -1.65
C PHE A 18 3.58 5.62 -1.12
N CYS A 19 2.29 5.28 -1.28
CA CYS A 19 1.75 4.00 -0.83
C CYS A 19 2.39 2.80 -1.54
N ALA A 20 2.61 2.90 -2.85
CA ALA A 20 3.24 1.84 -3.66
C ALA A 20 4.71 1.61 -3.24
N LEU A 21 5.49 2.69 -3.12
CA LEU A 21 6.88 2.60 -2.69
C LEU A 21 7.02 2.13 -1.24
N ASN A 22 6.13 2.57 -0.36
CA ASN A 22 6.11 2.09 1.03
C ASN A 22 5.83 0.58 1.09
N LEU A 23 4.93 0.06 0.24
CA LEU A 23 4.64 -1.37 0.15
C LEU A 23 5.84 -2.18 -0.38
N VAL A 24 6.56 -1.64 -1.37
CA VAL A 24 7.81 -2.22 -1.88
C VAL A 24 8.87 -2.27 -0.78
N LEU A 25 9.08 -1.15 -0.09
CA LEU A 25 10.06 -1.08 1.00
C LEU A 25 9.69 -2.01 2.15
N PHE A 26 8.41 -2.12 2.48
CA PHE A 26 7.90 -3.05 3.48
C PHE A 26 8.19 -4.51 3.10
N GLY A 27 7.90 -4.89 1.84
CA GLY A 27 8.23 -6.21 1.33
C GLY A 27 9.72 -6.52 1.33
N LEU A 28 10.56 -5.53 0.95
CA LEU A 28 12.02 -5.65 1.03
C LEU A 28 12.51 -5.82 2.47
N THR A 29 11.95 -5.09 3.44
CA THR A 29 12.32 -5.25 4.85
C THR A 29 11.97 -6.63 5.40
N LEU A 30 10.87 -7.24 4.97
CA LEU A 30 10.50 -8.60 5.37
C LEU A 30 11.32 -9.69 4.67
N LEU A 31 11.88 -9.40 3.51
CA LEU A 31 12.78 -10.31 2.78
C LEU A 31 14.25 -10.13 3.17
N ALA A 32 14.59 -9.04 3.85
CA ALA A 32 15.92 -8.81 4.38
C ALA A 32 16.23 -9.82 5.51
N PRO A 33 17.51 -10.18 5.70
CA PRO A 33 17.90 -11.10 6.77
C PRO A 33 17.60 -10.48 8.14
N GLY A 34 16.57 -11.01 8.79
CA GLY A 34 16.10 -10.60 10.11
C GLY A 34 14.87 -11.42 10.49
N ALA A 35 14.65 -11.63 11.79
CA ALA A 35 13.45 -12.31 12.29
C ALA A 35 12.43 -11.24 12.72
N THR A 36 11.93 -10.45 11.79
CA THR A 36 10.98 -9.38 12.08
C THR A 36 9.71 -9.97 12.68
N PHE A 37 9.32 -11.19 12.25
CA PHE A 37 8.17 -11.90 12.80
C PHE A 37 8.46 -12.72 14.08
N ASP A 38 9.69 -12.72 14.62
CA ASP A 38 9.96 -13.27 15.97
C ASP A 38 9.41 -12.37 17.09
N LEU A 39 9.14 -11.10 16.79
CA LEU A 39 8.48 -10.20 17.72
C LEU A 39 7.03 -10.65 17.97
N LYS A 40 6.65 -10.75 19.25
CA LYS A 40 5.31 -11.21 19.69
C LYS A 40 4.14 -10.49 19.00
N ALA A 41 4.35 -9.24 18.56
CA ALA A 41 3.36 -8.46 17.82
C ALA A 41 2.98 -9.06 16.45
N TYR A 42 3.88 -9.80 15.80
CA TYR A 42 3.65 -10.39 14.47
C TYR A 42 3.43 -11.91 14.51
N ALA A 43 3.27 -12.50 15.70
CA ALA A 43 3.03 -13.93 15.86
C ALA A 43 1.81 -14.42 15.07
N ALA A 44 0.77 -13.58 14.96
CA ALA A 44 -0.41 -13.87 14.14
C ALA A 44 -0.10 -13.96 12.63
N PHE A 45 0.75 -13.06 12.12
CA PHE A 45 1.18 -13.08 10.72
C PHE A 45 2.06 -14.29 10.39
N ARG A 46 2.95 -14.64 11.31
CA ARG A 46 3.78 -15.84 11.19
C ARG A 46 2.95 -17.10 11.09
N ALA A 47 1.88 -17.21 11.87
CA ALA A 47 1.03 -18.41 11.91
C ALA A 47 0.21 -18.62 10.62
N VAL A 48 -0.11 -17.55 9.87
CA VAL A 48 -1.00 -17.64 8.70
C VAL A 48 -0.24 -17.73 7.38
N PHE A 49 0.72 -16.82 7.14
CA PHE A 49 1.42 -16.73 5.84
C PHE A 49 2.94 -16.95 5.94
N GLY A 50 3.54 -16.78 7.11
CA GLY A 50 5.00 -16.79 7.25
C GLY A 50 5.66 -15.52 6.69
N GLU A 51 6.88 -15.22 7.17
CA GLU A 51 7.55 -13.95 6.90
C GLU A 51 7.92 -13.78 5.42
N ALA A 52 8.54 -14.81 4.83
CA ALA A 52 8.98 -14.79 3.44
C ALA A 52 7.81 -14.67 2.44
N ALA A 53 6.69 -15.37 2.66
CA ALA A 53 5.56 -15.28 1.76
C ALA A 53 4.85 -13.93 1.86
N THR A 54 4.71 -13.39 3.08
CA THR A 54 4.13 -12.05 3.29
C THR A 54 5.02 -10.98 2.66
N GLY A 55 6.34 -11.06 2.84
CA GLY A 55 7.30 -10.16 2.23
C GLY A 55 7.29 -10.24 0.70
N GLY A 56 7.27 -11.46 0.15
CA GLY A 56 7.19 -11.69 -1.30
C GLY A 56 5.90 -11.16 -1.93
N LEU A 57 4.76 -11.42 -1.31
CA LEU A 57 3.46 -10.94 -1.80
C LEU A 57 3.35 -9.42 -1.73
N THR A 58 3.74 -8.81 -0.61
CA THR A 58 3.69 -7.34 -0.45
C THR A 58 4.65 -6.64 -1.41
N LEU A 59 5.85 -7.20 -1.61
CA LEU A 59 6.81 -6.72 -2.60
C LEU A 59 6.23 -6.79 -4.02
N LEU A 60 5.67 -7.94 -4.39
CA LEU A 60 5.10 -8.15 -5.72
C LEU A 60 3.93 -7.18 -5.99
N VAL A 61 3.02 -7.02 -5.03
CA VAL A 61 1.91 -6.06 -5.14
C VAL A 61 2.45 -4.63 -5.28
N GLY A 62 3.45 -4.24 -4.49
CA GLY A 62 4.05 -2.90 -4.55
C GLY A 62 4.74 -2.63 -5.90
N LEU A 63 5.43 -3.64 -6.45
CA LEU A 63 6.06 -3.55 -7.77
C LEU A 63 5.02 -3.45 -8.89
N VAL A 64 3.98 -4.28 -8.86
CA VAL A 64 2.88 -4.22 -9.84
C VAL A 64 2.17 -2.88 -9.77
N TRP A 65 1.95 -2.34 -8.57
CA TRP A 65 1.38 -1.00 -8.39
C TRP A 65 2.28 0.08 -9.00
N SER A 66 3.58 0.02 -8.73
CA SER A 66 4.57 0.98 -9.26
C SER A 66 4.64 0.93 -10.79
N VAL A 67 4.68 -0.28 -11.38
CA VAL A 67 4.63 -0.47 -12.84
C VAL A 67 3.30 0.07 -13.40
N GLY A 68 2.18 -0.19 -12.72
CA GLY A 68 0.88 0.37 -13.05
C GLY A 68 0.88 1.89 -13.10
N LEU A 69 1.59 2.57 -12.19
CA LEU A 69 1.76 4.02 -12.18
C LEU A 69 2.65 4.53 -13.33
N VAL A 70 3.74 3.83 -13.65
CA VAL A 70 4.62 4.17 -14.79
C VAL A 70 3.86 4.05 -16.12
N VAL A 71 3.20 2.92 -16.36
CA VAL A 71 2.48 2.64 -17.62
C VAL A 71 1.27 3.55 -17.80
N ASN A 72 0.67 4.03 -16.71
CA ASN A 72 -0.46 4.96 -16.76
C ASN A 72 -0.07 6.30 -17.42
N GLY A 73 1.21 6.67 -17.44
CA GLY A 73 1.67 7.81 -18.24
C GLY A 73 1.32 7.68 -19.74
N VAL A 74 1.17 6.45 -20.23
CA VAL A 74 0.96 6.11 -21.66
C VAL A 74 -0.43 5.54 -21.93
N ARG A 75 -1.01 4.72 -21.03
CA ARG A 75 -2.34 4.07 -21.23
C ARG A 75 -3.25 4.11 -19.99
N GLN A 76 -3.78 5.29 -19.69
CA GLN A 76 -4.58 5.55 -18.47
C GLN A 76 -5.76 4.58 -18.26
N GLN A 77 -6.41 4.13 -19.34
CA GLN A 77 -7.61 3.29 -19.30
C GLN A 77 -7.39 1.91 -18.69
N LEU A 78 -6.38 1.19 -19.19
CA LEU A 78 -6.10 -0.18 -18.75
C LEU A 78 -5.46 -0.20 -17.35
N THR A 79 -4.67 0.81 -17.05
CA THR A 79 -3.94 0.90 -15.78
C THR A 79 -4.80 1.33 -14.59
N SER A 80 -6.00 1.89 -14.82
CA SER A 80 -6.88 2.32 -13.72
C SER A 80 -7.35 1.13 -12.88
N THR A 81 -7.78 0.04 -13.53
CA THR A 81 -8.21 -1.17 -12.81
C THR A 81 -7.06 -1.83 -12.06
N VAL A 82 -5.85 -1.90 -12.65
CA VAL A 82 -4.66 -2.45 -11.99
C VAL A 82 -4.26 -1.61 -10.78
N ARG A 83 -4.32 -0.28 -10.88
CA ARG A 83 -4.07 0.62 -9.73
C ARG A 83 -5.10 0.43 -8.64
N ALA A 84 -6.39 0.33 -8.97
CA ALA A 84 -7.45 0.11 -8.00
C ALA A 84 -7.27 -1.21 -7.25
N THR A 85 -6.97 -2.31 -7.95
CA THR A 85 -6.76 -3.62 -7.31
C THR A 85 -5.51 -3.62 -6.43
N CYS A 86 -4.41 -3.01 -6.87
CA CYS A 86 -3.20 -2.88 -6.06
C CYS A 86 -3.42 -1.98 -4.83
N CYS A 87 -4.16 -0.89 -4.99
CA CYS A 87 -4.49 0.02 -3.90
C CYS A 87 -5.37 -0.69 -2.85
N PHE A 88 -6.38 -1.45 -3.29
CA PHE A 88 -7.21 -2.28 -2.42
C PHE A 88 -6.40 -3.35 -1.67
N ALA A 89 -5.49 -4.04 -2.36
CA ALA A 89 -4.58 -4.98 -1.71
C ALA A 89 -3.68 -4.29 -0.69
N GLY A 90 -3.18 -3.08 -1.00
CA GLY A 90 -2.41 -2.25 -0.07
C GLY A 90 -3.20 -1.88 1.18
N VAL A 91 -4.48 -1.48 1.04
CA VAL A 91 -5.38 -1.22 2.18
C VAL A 91 -5.48 -2.44 3.10
N ILE A 92 -5.68 -3.64 2.53
CA ILE A 92 -5.76 -4.88 3.33
C ILE A 92 -4.45 -5.12 4.09
N VAL A 93 -3.30 -4.96 3.42
CA VAL A 93 -1.99 -5.15 4.04
C VAL A 93 -1.78 -4.17 5.21
N TYR A 94 -2.00 -2.87 4.99
CA TYR A 94 -1.85 -1.87 6.05
C TYR A 94 -2.87 -2.06 7.18
N ALA A 95 -4.10 -2.51 6.88
CA ALA A 95 -5.11 -2.83 7.88
C ALA A 95 -4.65 -3.99 8.78
N LEU A 96 -4.14 -5.07 8.19
CA LEU A 96 -3.65 -6.22 8.96
C LEU A 96 -2.43 -5.84 9.81
N ILE A 97 -1.49 -5.05 9.26
CA ILE A 97 -0.31 -4.56 10.00
C ILE A 97 -0.76 -3.69 11.18
N THR A 98 -1.68 -2.75 10.94
CA THR A 98 -2.24 -1.89 11.98
C THR A 98 -2.90 -2.73 13.07
N LEU A 99 -3.70 -3.71 12.70
CA LEU A 99 -4.38 -4.61 13.63
C LEU A 99 -3.38 -5.40 14.48
N ALA A 100 -2.30 -5.91 13.88
CA ALA A 100 -1.24 -6.61 14.60
C ALA A 100 -0.54 -5.70 15.63
N TYR A 101 -0.22 -4.45 15.26
CA TYR A 101 0.33 -3.49 16.23
C TYR A 101 -0.66 -3.14 17.34
N VAL A 102 -1.95 -2.98 17.03
CA VAL A 102 -2.98 -2.70 18.04
C VAL A 102 -3.10 -3.88 19.01
N PHE A 103 -3.24 -5.11 18.52
CA PHE A 103 -3.28 -6.29 19.39
C PHE A 103 -2.00 -6.47 20.21
N GLY A 104 -0.84 -6.24 19.61
CA GLY A 104 0.45 -6.26 20.30
C GLY A 104 0.52 -5.21 21.41
N SER A 105 0.05 -3.99 21.13
CA SER A 105 0.04 -2.88 22.09
C SER A 105 -0.88 -3.15 23.29
N VAL A 106 -2.08 -3.69 23.04
CA VAL A 106 -3.04 -4.06 24.08
C VAL A 106 -2.48 -5.17 24.97
N ARG A 107 -1.82 -6.19 24.38
CA ARG A 107 -1.22 -7.29 25.15
C ARG A 107 0.04 -6.88 25.92
N ALA A 108 0.82 -5.94 25.41
CA ALA A 108 2.06 -5.49 26.03
C ALA A 108 1.85 -4.32 27.01
N GLY A 109 0.68 -3.66 26.99
CA GLY A 109 0.41 -2.46 27.77
C GLY A 109 1.19 -1.23 27.30
N ILE A 110 1.78 -1.27 26.10
CA ILE A 110 2.64 -0.22 25.54
C ILE A 110 2.05 0.23 24.21
N LEU A 111 1.70 1.52 24.11
CA LEU A 111 1.27 2.13 22.85
C LEU A 111 2.46 2.21 21.88
N VAL A 112 2.33 1.58 20.72
CA VAL A 112 3.37 1.60 19.68
C VAL A 112 3.03 2.67 18.64
N PRO A 113 3.87 3.70 18.41
CA PRO A 113 3.61 4.77 17.45
C PRO A 113 3.35 4.26 16.02
N ASN A 114 3.94 3.13 15.65
CA ASN A 114 3.77 2.51 14.34
C ASN A 114 2.33 2.08 14.05
N ALA A 115 1.48 1.85 15.06
CA ALA A 115 0.06 1.57 14.84
C ALA A 115 -0.62 2.78 14.18
N GLY A 116 -0.39 3.99 14.70
CA GLY A 116 -0.95 5.23 14.14
C GLY A 116 -0.38 5.56 12.76
N GLY A 117 0.92 5.34 12.56
CA GLY A 117 1.56 5.53 11.25
C GLY A 117 0.96 4.63 10.16
N ASN A 118 0.83 3.33 10.41
CA ASN A 118 0.23 2.40 9.45
C ASN A 118 -1.26 2.66 9.23
N ALA A 119 -2.00 3.07 10.27
CA ALA A 119 -3.39 3.49 10.14
C ALA A 119 -3.54 4.71 9.23
N ALA A 120 -2.65 5.70 9.34
CA ALA A 120 -2.66 6.87 8.46
C ALA A 120 -2.37 6.49 7.00
N ILE A 121 -1.43 5.56 6.75
CA ILE A 121 -1.13 5.07 5.40
C ILE A 121 -2.31 4.27 4.83
N MET A 122 -2.99 3.46 5.65
CA MET A 122 -4.21 2.77 5.27
C MET A 122 -5.30 3.76 4.83
N VAL A 123 -5.54 4.83 5.60
CA VAL A 123 -6.49 5.89 5.25
C VAL A 123 -6.08 6.59 3.95
N LEU A 124 -4.79 6.88 3.78
CA LEU A 124 -4.27 7.47 2.55
C LEU A 124 -4.51 6.55 1.33
N ALA A 125 -4.32 5.24 1.49
CA ALA A 125 -4.62 4.26 0.45
C ALA A 125 -6.13 4.19 0.14
N LEU A 126 -7.01 4.27 1.14
CA LEU A 126 -8.47 4.37 0.92
C LEU A 126 -8.84 5.64 0.14
N PHE A 127 -8.25 6.79 0.48
CA PHE A 127 -8.42 8.02 -0.29
C PHE A 127 -7.96 7.86 -1.73
N CYS A 128 -6.80 7.22 -1.96
CA CYS A 128 -6.31 6.93 -3.31
C CYS A 128 -7.30 6.04 -4.08
N LEU A 129 -7.85 5.01 -3.44
CA LEU A 129 -8.83 4.12 -4.05
C LEU A 129 -10.12 4.87 -4.45
N TYR A 130 -10.62 5.75 -3.59
CA TYR A 130 -11.77 6.60 -3.88
C TYR A 130 -11.52 7.50 -5.11
N TRP A 131 -10.38 8.20 -5.14
CA TRP A 131 -10.01 9.06 -6.27
C TRP A 131 -9.83 8.29 -7.59
N ILE A 132 -9.27 7.08 -7.54
CA ILE A 132 -9.19 6.20 -8.72
C ILE A 132 -10.59 5.78 -9.21
N GLY A 133 -11.53 5.57 -8.28
CA GLY A 133 -12.93 5.27 -8.57
C GLY A 133 -13.64 6.44 -9.26
N GLU A 134 -13.51 7.65 -8.72
CA GLU A 134 -14.02 8.89 -9.32
C GLU A 134 -13.44 9.13 -10.73
N GLU A 135 -12.11 8.94 -10.92
CA GLU A 135 -11.47 9.02 -12.26
C GLU A 135 -12.10 8.05 -13.27
N LYS A 136 -12.64 6.91 -12.82
CA LYS A 136 -13.26 5.89 -13.66
C LYS A 136 -14.75 6.18 -13.91
N GLY A 137 -15.48 6.62 -12.89
CA GLY A 137 -16.92 6.94 -12.96
C GLY A 137 -17.23 8.19 -13.80
N GLY A 138 -16.45 9.27 -13.63
CA GLY A 138 -16.64 10.49 -14.44
C GLY A 138 -16.32 10.35 -15.93
N ARG A 139 -15.92 9.14 -16.38
CA ARG A 139 -15.61 8.82 -17.78
C ARG A 139 -16.63 7.93 -18.47
N THR A 140 -17.60 7.37 -17.74
CA THR A 140 -18.74 6.65 -18.32
C THR A 140 -19.91 7.58 -18.67
N ASP A 141 -19.84 8.83 -18.21
CA ASP A 141 -20.94 9.80 -18.28
C ASP A 141 -20.76 10.83 -19.42
N GLY A 142 -19.83 10.59 -20.36
CA GLY A 142 -19.59 11.43 -21.53
C GLY A 142 -19.23 10.61 -22.76
#